data_AF-A0A1Y2DJR1-F1
#
_entry.id   AF-A0A1Y2DJR1-F1
#
_cell.length_a   1.000
_cell.length_b   1.000
_cell.length_c   1.000
_cell.angle_alpha   90.00
_cell.angle_beta   90.00
_cell.angle_gamma   90.00
#
_symmetry.space_group_name_H-M   'P 1'
#
loop_
_entity.id
_entity.type
_entity.pdbx_description
1 polymer ?
#
loop_
_entity_poly.entity_id
_entity_poly.type
_entity_poly.pdbx_seq_one_letter_code
_entity_poly.pdbx_strand_id
1 'polypeptide(L)'
;MNSKSILVTIVALLGYVNAACNKAFYQCGGTNFKGENCCVSGYYCKKYNNWFSQCVPGSETPSKTNGAAPTIIASKPTVTRTIFIAGDSTGDSKTANNGKTVGWGKFLSDYVTCNVSNQAKSGRSARTFWREGKWNNLINGVKEGDYVFIQFGHNDGGGPTHEKERGCANGTGNETVTVTLKSGEKEVVHTFPWYIRQMANQVLAKKAHPILLTQTPHKVFKNGKIEAPNRFHDYMIMVAKELNIPCINMYKYIARQYESLGEAYLNKNNWFPVDYLHPSPVAADFDARLLVNAFSKCEPISELVAVLNDKGRAINYDCRQ
;
A
#
# COMPACT_ATOMS: atom_id res chain seq x y z
N MET A 1 -41.39 -50.65 48.82
CA MET A 1 -41.28 -49.33 49.47
C MET A 1 -39.95 -49.34 50.22
N ASN A 2 -38.87 -48.61 49.91
CA ASN A 2 -38.72 -47.27 49.36
C ASN A 2 -37.40 -47.16 48.58
N SER A 3 -37.47 -46.63 47.35
CA SER A 3 -36.30 -46.19 46.59
C SER A 3 -35.87 -44.81 47.09
N LYS A 4 -34.63 -44.66 47.57
CA LYS A 4 -34.05 -43.35 47.89
C LYS A 4 -33.33 -42.82 46.66
N SER A 5 -34.00 -41.97 45.89
CA SER A 5 -33.43 -41.24 44.76
C SER A 5 -32.48 -40.16 45.28
N ILE A 6 -31.19 -40.27 44.95
CA ILE A 6 -30.19 -39.22 45.14
C ILE A 6 -30.27 -38.29 43.92
N LEU A 7 -30.72 -37.05 44.13
CA LEU A 7 -30.70 -35.98 43.14
C LEU A 7 -29.25 -35.48 43.00
N VAL A 8 -28.61 -35.80 41.87
CA VAL A 8 -27.33 -35.19 41.48
C VAL A 8 -27.64 -33.92 40.70
N THR A 9 -27.49 -32.77 41.35
CA THR A 9 -27.64 -31.46 40.71
C THR A 9 -26.38 -31.17 39.90
N ILE A 10 -26.42 -31.42 38.59
CA ILE A 10 -25.38 -31.00 37.65
C ILE A 10 -25.50 -29.48 37.51
N VAL A 11 -24.63 -28.74 38.20
CA VAL A 11 -24.41 -27.32 37.92
C VAL A 11 -23.54 -27.24 36.66
N ALA A 12 -24.18 -27.07 35.51
CA ALA A 12 -23.49 -26.69 34.29
C ALA A 12 -22.97 -25.25 34.48
N LEU A 13 -21.67 -25.09 34.73
CA LEU A 13 -20.99 -23.80 34.51
C LEU A 13 -21.03 -23.51 33.02
N LEU A 14 -22.08 -22.81 32.58
CA LEU A 14 -22.09 -22.09 31.32
C LEU A 14 -21.00 -21.01 31.42
N GLY A 15 -19.89 -21.24 30.72
CA GLY A 15 -18.84 -20.25 30.58
C GLY A 15 -19.44 -18.95 30.05
N TYR A 16 -19.22 -17.86 30.78
CA TYR A 16 -19.47 -16.51 30.32
C TYR A 16 -18.57 -16.23 29.12
N VAL A 17 -19.01 -16.56 27.91
CA VAL A 17 -18.50 -15.90 26.70
C VAL A 17 -19.08 -14.50 26.71
N ASN A 18 -18.30 -13.55 27.20
CA ASN A 18 -18.56 -12.15 26.92
C ASN A 18 -18.27 -11.95 25.41
N ALA A 19 -19.25 -12.28 24.59
CA ALA A 19 -19.27 -12.12 23.14
C ALA A 19 -19.31 -10.61 22.81
N ALA A 20 -18.17 -9.95 23.02
CA ALA A 20 -18.03 -8.56 22.63
C ALA A 20 -18.01 -8.49 21.10
N CYS A 21 -18.88 -7.67 20.53
CA CYS A 21 -18.89 -7.41 19.10
C CYS A 21 -17.52 -6.96 18.59
N ASN A 22 -17.18 -7.31 17.34
CA ASN A 22 -15.87 -7.00 16.80
C ASN A 22 -15.64 -5.49 16.76
N LYS A 23 -14.38 -5.13 17.01
CA LYS A 23 -13.94 -3.74 16.98
C LYS A 23 -14.17 -3.13 15.60
N ALA A 24 -14.28 -1.81 15.56
CA ALA A 24 -14.27 -1.02 14.33
C ALA A 24 -13.18 -1.53 13.37
N PHE A 25 -13.56 -1.80 12.12
CA PHE A 25 -12.67 -2.29 11.05
C PHE A 25 -12.09 -3.71 11.21
N TYR A 26 -12.53 -4.49 12.21
CA TYR A 26 -12.15 -5.91 12.29
C TYR A 26 -13.08 -6.76 11.44
N GLN A 27 -12.62 -7.96 11.07
CA GLN A 27 -13.45 -8.95 10.40
C GLN A 27 -14.63 -9.33 11.32
N CYS A 28 -15.82 -9.44 10.74
CA CYS A 28 -17.07 -9.78 11.44
C CYS A 28 -17.85 -10.87 10.69
N GLY A 29 -17.24 -11.53 9.71
CA GLY A 29 -17.89 -12.59 8.95
C GLY A 29 -17.05 -13.09 7.78
N GLY A 30 -17.55 -14.12 7.11
CA GLY A 30 -16.90 -14.80 5.98
C GLY A 30 -16.70 -16.29 6.23
N THR A 31 -16.54 -17.07 5.16
CA THR A 31 -16.29 -18.52 5.24
C THR A 31 -15.11 -18.82 6.17
N ASN A 32 -15.33 -19.73 7.13
CA ASN A 32 -14.39 -20.14 8.18
C ASN A 32 -14.03 -19.10 9.25
N PHE A 33 -14.70 -17.94 9.29
CA PHE A 33 -14.54 -16.99 10.39
C PHE A 33 -15.06 -17.58 11.71
N LYS A 34 -14.31 -17.37 12.81
CA LYS A 34 -14.58 -17.93 14.14
C LYS A 34 -14.92 -16.88 15.21
N GLY A 35 -15.13 -15.62 14.81
CA GLY A 35 -15.51 -14.53 15.72
C GLY A 35 -17.01 -14.22 15.69
N GLU A 36 -17.40 -13.20 16.44
CA GLU A 36 -18.80 -12.74 16.51
C GLU A 36 -19.26 -12.14 15.18
N ASN A 37 -20.55 -12.23 14.83
CA ASN A 37 -21.03 -11.61 13.59
C ASN A 37 -21.48 -10.14 13.77
N CYS A 38 -21.33 -9.60 14.98
CA CYS A 38 -21.72 -8.23 15.31
C CYS A 38 -20.53 -7.28 15.39
N CYS A 39 -20.81 -5.99 15.32
CA CYS A 39 -19.84 -4.89 15.38
C CYS A 39 -20.14 -3.95 16.55
N VAL A 40 -19.11 -3.29 17.08
CA VAL A 40 -19.28 -2.25 18.12
C VAL A 40 -20.26 -1.16 17.67
N SER A 41 -20.87 -0.46 18.63
CA SER A 41 -21.85 0.60 18.35
C SER A 41 -21.33 1.63 17.33
N GLY A 42 -22.20 2.00 16.39
CA GLY A 42 -21.87 2.88 15.26
C GLY A 42 -21.23 2.15 14.05
N TYR A 43 -21.10 0.82 14.10
CA TYR A 43 -20.59 -0.01 13.02
C TYR A 43 -21.54 -1.17 12.71
N TYR A 44 -21.56 -1.62 11.46
CA TYR A 44 -22.28 -2.80 11.02
C TYR A 44 -21.39 -3.75 10.22
N CYS A 45 -21.77 -5.02 10.14
CA CYS A 45 -20.98 -6.02 9.45
C CYS A 45 -21.25 -6.02 7.94
N LYS A 46 -20.42 -5.31 7.17
CA LYS A 46 -20.58 -5.26 5.71
C LYS A 46 -19.88 -6.46 5.06
N LYS A 47 -20.64 -7.28 4.34
CA LYS A 47 -20.08 -8.33 3.46
C LYS A 47 -19.40 -7.70 2.24
N TYR A 48 -18.15 -8.07 2.00
CA TYR A 48 -17.41 -7.68 0.79
C TYR A 48 -17.36 -8.82 -0.22
N ASN A 49 -17.11 -10.04 0.25
CA ASN A 49 -17.16 -11.26 -0.55
C ASN A 49 -17.50 -12.47 0.35
N ASN A 50 -17.44 -13.69 -0.18
CA ASN A 50 -17.80 -14.89 0.57
C ASN A 50 -16.86 -15.20 1.75
N TRP A 51 -15.60 -14.78 1.70
CA TRP A 51 -14.58 -15.08 2.72
C TRP A 51 -14.36 -13.94 3.71
N PHE A 52 -14.89 -12.74 3.43
CA PHE A 52 -14.59 -11.55 4.22
C PHE A 52 -15.78 -10.59 4.35
N SER A 53 -16.13 -10.30 5.60
CA SER A 53 -17.02 -9.21 6.02
C SER A 53 -16.34 -8.41 7.12
N GLN A 54 -16.53 -7.09 7.17
CA GLN A 54 -15.81 -6.22 8.10
C GLN A 54 -16.76 -5.22 8.78
N CYS A 55 -16.47 -4.89 10.03
CA CYS A 55 -17.14 -3.81 10.74
C CYS A 55 -16.80 -2.47 10.11
N VAL A 56 -17.78 -1.83 9.48
CA VAL A 56 -17.64 -0.50 8.88
C VAL A 56 -18.62 0.48 9.52
N PRO A 57 -18.30 1.79 9.57
CA PRO A 57 -19.17 2.78 10.19
C PRO A 57 -20.55 2.82 9.54
N GLY A 58 -21.59 2.97 10.36
CA GLY A 58 -22.98 3.12 9.93
C GLY A 58 -23.92 2.12 10.59
N SER A 59 -25.18 2.19 10.19
CA SER A 59 -26.26 1.26 10.56
C SER A 59 -26.79 0.61 9.29
N GLU A 60 -27.03 -0.71 9.30
CA GLU A 60 -27.71 -1.36 8.17
C GLU A 60 -29.00 -0.63 7.86
N THR A 61 -29.15 -0.13 6.63
CA THR A 61 -30.41 0.47 6.19
C THR A 61 -30.92 -0.26 4.95
N PRO A 62 -32.16 -0.78 4.96
CA PRO A 62 -32.80 -1.29 3.77
C PRO A 62 -33.11 -0.12 2.83
N SER A 63 -32.67 -0.24 1.58
CA SER A 63 -32.93 0.73 0.52
C SER A 63 -34.40 0.75 0.12
N LYS A 64 -35.04 1.94 0.00
CA LYS A 64 -35.93 2.30 -1.13
C LYS A 64 -36.38 3.78 -1.16
N THR A 65 -36.27 4.32 -2.39
CA THR A 65 -37.09 5.31 -3.14
C THR A 65 -37.15 6.82 -2.81
N ASN A 66 -36.63 7.57 -3.79
CA ASN A 66 -37.17 8.72 -4.55
C ASN A 66 -37.83 9.92 -3.85
N GLY A 67 -37.21 11.09 -4.04
CA GLY A 67 -37.83 12.42 -3.95
C GLY A 67 -36.87 13.49 -4.47
N ALA A 68 -37.21 14.16 -5.56
CA ALA A 68 -36.41 15.21 -6.18
C ALA A 68 -36.31 16.45 -5.27
N ALA A 69 -35.08 16.94 -5.06
CA ALA A 69 -34.78 18.14 -4.28
C ALA A 69 -34.30 19.29 -5.20
N PRO A 70 -34.52 20.56 -4.82
CA PRO A 70 -34.29 21.71 -5.67
C PRO A 70 -32.81 22.05 -5.80
N THR A 71 -32.46 22.66 -6.94
CA THR A 71 -31.12 23.08 -7.33
C THR A 71 -30.62 24.22 -6.44
N ILE A 72 -29.73 23.92 -5.49
CA ILE A 72 -28.85 24.92 -4.87
C ILE A 72 -27.47 24.71 -5.47
N ILE A 73 -26.97 25.72 -6.19
CA ILE A 73 -25.57 25.78 -6.65
C ILE A 73 -24.72 26.06 -5.41
N ALA A 74 -24.43 25.02 -4.64
CA ALA A 74 -23.36 25.05 -3.66
C ALA A 74 -22.04 24.91 -4.43
N SER A 75 -21.20 25.94 -4.38
CA SER A 75 -19.81 25.81 -4.78
C SER A 75 -19.18 24.71 -3.93
N LYS A 76 -18.94 23.55 -4.56
CA LYS A 76 -18.37 22.38 -3.90
C LYS A 76 -17.09 22.82 -3.17
N PRO A 77 -16.96 22.58 -1.85
CA PRO A 77 -15.73 22.92 -1.14
C PRO A 77 -14.57 22.27 -1.89
N THR A 78 -13.56 23.05 -2.23
CA THR A 78 -12.33 22.53 -2.83
C THR A 78 -11.60 21.76 -1.73
N VAL A 79 -11.98 20.50 -1.52
CA VAL A 79 -11.27 19.60 -0.60
C VAL A 79 -9.87 19.43 -1.19
N THR A 80 -8.89 20.07 -0.56
CA THR A 80 -7.48 19.90 -0.88
C THR A 80 -7.11 18.45 -0.58
N ARG A 81 -6.94 17.66 -1.64
CA ARG A 81 -6.50 16.26 -1.55
C ARG A 81 -5.05 16.19 -1.09
N THR A 82 -4.67 15.06 -0.53
CA THR A 82 -3.28 14.72 -0.18
C THR A 82 -2.86 13.44 -0.90
N ILE A 83 -1.64 13.42 -1.43
CA ILE A 83 -0.98 12.19 -1.86
C ILE A 83 -0.11 11.69 -0.70
N PHE A 84 -0.45 10.54 -0.16
CA PHE A 84 0.38 9.82 0.80
C PHE A 84 1.32 8.86 0.06
N ILE A 85 2.56 8.74 0.55
CA ILE A 85 3.53 7.79 -0.03
C ILE A 85 3.93 6.79 1.06
N ALA A 86 3.67 5.51 0.80
CA ALA A 86 4.20 4.37 1.55
C ALA A 86 5.27 3.69 0.70
N GLY A 87 6.47 3.54 1.25
CA GLY A 87 7.56 2.87 0.54
C GLY A 87 8.85 2.75 1.31
N ASP A 88 9.94 2.53 0.59
CA ASP A 88 11.28 2.26 1.13
C ASP A 88 12.27 3.41 0.88
N SER A 89 13.58 3.12 0.83
CA SER A 89 14.62 4.15 0.63
C SER A 89 14.53 4.84 -0.73
N THR A 90 14.02 4.20 -1.78
CA THR A 90 13.92 4.84 -3.10
C THR A 90 12.78 5.85 -3.15
N GLY A 91 11.84 5.79 -2.21
CA GLY A 91 10.78 6.78 -2.01
C GLY A 91 11.02 7.77 -0.86
N ASP A 92 11.95 7.49 0.07
CA ASP A 92 12.18 8.27 1.30
C ASP A 92 12.73 9.69 1.02
N SER A 93 12.15 10.69 1.68
CA SER A 93 12.60 12.08 1.54
C SER A 93 13.88 12.41 2.33
N LYS A 94 14.25 11.55 3.28
CA LYS A 94 15.46 11.74 4.08
C LYS A 94 16.70 11.45 3.24
N THR A 95 17.55 12.45 3.08
CA THR A 95 18.86 12.27 2.44
C THR A 95 19.73 11.31 3.25
N ALA A 96 20.47 10.45 2.56
CA ALA A 96 21.43 9.50 3.14
C ALA A 96 22.82 9.69 2.54
N ASN A 97 23.81 8.94 3.06
CA ASN A 97 25.18 8.91 2.53
C ASN A 97 25.81 10.30 2.40
N ASN A 98 25.77 11.09 3.49
CA ASN A 98 26.27 12.47 3.52
C ASN A 98 25.62 13.38 2.46
N GLY A 99 24.33 13.20 2.20
CA GLY A 99 23.57 14.00 1.23
C GLY A 99 23.68 13.53 -0.22
N LYS A 100 24.41 12.43 -0.48
CA LYS A 100 24.62 11.92 -1.83
C LYS A 100 23.41 11.22 -2.43
N THR A 101 22.50 10.68 -1.61
CA THR A 101 21.36 9.90 -2.10
C THR A 101 20.04 10.31 -1.46
N VAL A 102 18.95 10.21 -2.20
CA VAL A 102 17.58 10.51 -1.74
C VAL A 102 16.54 9.85 -2.63
N GLY A 103 15.31 9.65 -2.15
CA GLY A 103 14.24 9.02 -2.91
C GLY A 103 13.43 9.99 -3.79
N TRP A 104 12.77 9.43 -4.81
CA TRP A 104 11.91 10.16 -5.77
C TRP A 104 10.77 10.91 -5.06
N GLY A 105 10.25 10.35 -3.97
CA GLY A 105 9.14 10.93 -3.23
C GLY A 105 9.44 12.29 -2.60
N LYS A 106 10.72 12.71 -2.53
CA LYS A 106 11.11 14.06 -2.14
C LYS A 106 10.63 15.13 -3.12
N PHE A 107 10.58 14.80 -4.41
CA PHE A 107 10.39 15.75 -5.50
C PHE A 107 8.95 15.78 -6.01
N LEU A 108 8.09 14.82 -5.63
CA LEU A 108 6.72 14.75 -6.15
C LEU A 108 5.93 16.05 -5.92
N SER A 109 6.13 16.73 -4.79
CA SER A 109 5.45 17.99 -4.47
C SER A 109 5.74 19.11 -5.47
N ASP A 110 6.85 19.03 -6.22
CA ASP A 110 7.22 20.04 -7.21
C ASP A 110 6.35 19.98 -8.47
N TYR A 111 5.58 18.90 -8.66
CA TYR A 111 4.82 18.61 -9.89
C TYR A 111 3.30 18.60 -9.69
N VAL A 112 2.83 18.72 -8.45
CA VAL A 112 1.40 18.67 -8.11
C VAL A 112 0.96 19.92 -7.36
N THR A 113 -0.34 20.17 -7.32
CA THR A 113 -1.01 21.24 -6.56
C THR A 113 -1.54 20.76 -5.21
N CYS A 114 -1.71 19.45 -5.04
CA CYS A 114 -2.16 18.83 -3.80
C CYS A 114 -1.00 18.65 -2.80
N ASN A 115 -1.33 18.48 -1.52
CA ASN A 115 -0.32 18.19 -0.50
C ASN A 115 0.33 16.82 -0.77
N VAL A 116 1.61 16.67 -0.43
CA VAL A 116 2.31 15.38 -0.46
C VAL A 116 2.78 15.02 0.95
N SER A 117 2.21 13.97 1.52
CA SER A 117 2.63 13.38 2.79
C SER A 117 3.50 12.15 2.53
N ASN A 118 4.80 12.37 2.33
CA ASN A 118 5.73 11.26 2.12
C ASN A 118 6.11 10.58 3.45
N GLN A 119 5.67 9.33 3.63
CA GLN A 119 6.01 8.50 4.79
C GLN A 119 6.85 7.27 4.40
N ALA A 120 7.38 7.22 3.18
CA ALA A 120 8.33 6.18 2.79
C ALA A 120 9.53 6.20 3.73
N LYS A 121 10.06 5.02 4.04
CA LYS A 121 11.11 4.90 5.05
C LYS A 121 12.21 3.94 4.64
N SER A 122 13.44 4.45 4.67
CA SER A 122 14.65 3.70 4.34
C SER A 122 14.75 2.35 5.06
N GLY A 123 15.05 1.32 4.28
CA GLY A 123 15.22 -0.06 4.73
C GLY A 123 13.93 -0.80 5.08
N ARG A 124 12.74 -0.24 4.80
CA ARG A 124 11.47 -0.95 5.05
C ARG A 124 11.09 -1.83 3.88
N SER A 125 10.50 -2.98 4.21
CA SER A 125 9.73 -3.85 3.32
C SER A 125 8.25 -3.65 3.60
N ALA A 126 7.35 -4.25 2.82
CA ALA A 126 5.92 -4.24 3.11
C ALA A 126 5.64 -4.81 4.52
N ARG A 127 6.33 -5.91 4.87
CA ARG A 127 6.29 -6.54 6.20
C ARG A 127 6.70 -5.58 7.31
N THR A 128 7.88 -4.94 7.22
CA THR A 128 8.38 -4.11 8.33
C THR A 128 7.68 -2.77 8.41
N PHE A 129 7.24 -2.22 7.29
CA PHE A 129 6.37 -1.03 7.29
C PHE A 129 5.05 -1.29 8.01
N TRP A 130 4.49 -2.49 7.83
CA TRP A 130 3.32 -2.96 8.56
C TRP A 130 3.62 -3.19 10.05
N ARG A 131 4.59 -4.07 10.37
CA ARG A 131 4.94 -4.46 11.74
C ARG A 131 5.32 -3.26 12.62
N GLU A 132 6.05 -2.29 12.09
CA GLU A 132 6.50 -1.11 12.84
C GLU A 132 5.41 -0.03 12.98
N GLY A 133 4.16 -0.33 12.62
CA GLY A 133 3.03 0.59 12.76
C GLY A 133 3.07 1.80 11.80
N LYS A 134 3.97 1.83 10.82
CA LYS A 134 4.07 2.94 9.87
C LYS A 134 2.86 2.98 8.94
N TRP A 135 2.39 1.81 8.53
CA TRP A 135 1.12 1.73 7.80
C TRP A 135 -0.03 2.32 8.62
N ASN A 136 -0.17 1.92 9.88
CA ASN A 136 -1.22 2.44 10.77
C ASN A 136 -1.13 3.96 10.91
N ASN A 137 0.07 4.52 11.09
CA ASN A 137 0.26 5.97 11.15
C ASN A 137 -0.15 6.67 9.85
N LEU A 138 0.20 6.10 8.68
CA LEU A 138 -0.17 6.66 7.40
C LEU A 138 -1.69 6.64 7.20
N ILE A 139 -2.32 5.45 7.33
CA ILE A 139 -3.73 5.25 6.99
C ILE A 139 -4.68 6.00 7.94
N ASN A 140 -4.23 6.30 9.17
CA ASN A 140 -4.97 7.13 10.10
C ASN A 140 -5.10 8.59 9.62
N GLY A 141 -4.13 9.09 8.86
CA GLY A 141 -4.16 10.43 8.26
C GLY A 141 -4.99 10.54 6.98
N VAL A 142 -5.26 9.41 6.32
CA VAL A 142 -5.97 9.35 5.02
C VAL A 142 -7.45 9.65 5.19
N LYS A 143 -7.98 10.52 4.32
CA LYS A 143 -9.38 10.93 4.24
C LYS A 143 -10.00 10.53 2.89
N GLU A 144 -11.32 10.61 2.81
CA GLU A 144 -12.06 10.38 1.56
C GLU A 144 -11.53 11.27 0.43
N GLY A 145 -11.24 10.66 -0.73
CA GLY A 145 -10.70 11.33 -1.91
C GLY A 145 -9.19 11.56 -1.94
N ASP A 146 -8.44 11.23 -0.87
CA ASP A 146 -6.97 11.25 -0.89
C ASP A 146 -6.40 10.12 -1.77
N TYR A 147 -5.13 10.26 -2.17
CA TYR A 147 -4.41 9.22 -2.90
C TYR A 147 -3.36 8.57 -1.99
N VAL A 148 -3.13 7.27 -2.16
CA VAL A 148 -2.06 6.57 -1.45
C VAL A 148 -1.21 5.77 -2.44
N PHE A 149 0.01 6.25 -2.65
CA PHE A 149 1.02 5.58 -3.47
C PHE A 149 1.71 4.52 -2.62
N ILE A 150 1.67 3.27 -3.07
CA ILE A 150 2.25 2.12 -2.34
C ILE A 150 3.33 1.49 -3.22
N GLN A 151 4.59 1.59 -2.79
CA GLN A 151 5.77 1.10 -3.53
C GLN A 151 6.70 0.31 -2.62
N PHE A 152 6.81 -1.01 -2.82
CA PHE A 152 7.73 -1.88 -2.09
C PHE A 152 8.32 -2.95 -3.03
N GLY A 153 9.30 -3.71 -2.53
CA GLY A 153 9.90 -4.84 -3.24
C GLY A 153 11.41 -4.96 -3.01
N HIS A 154 12.14 -3.84 -2.86
CA HIS A 154 13.60 -3.87 -2.71
C HIS A 154 14.08 -4.58 -1.46
N ASN A 155 13.30 -4.51 -0.38
CA ASN A 155 13.65 -5.07 0.94
C ASN A 155 12.88 -6.35 1.28
N ASP A 156 11.97 -6.80 0.41
CA ASP A 156 11.00 -7.86 0.71
C ASP A 156 11.56 -9.27 0.46
N GLY A 157 12.75 -9.35 -0.16
CA GLY A 157 13.49 -10.58 -0.44
C GLY A 157 14.16 -11.22 0.80
N GLY A 158 14.89 -12.30 0.58
CA GLY A 158 15.62 -13.03 1.65
C GLY A 158 14.77 -14.00 2.48
N GLY A 159 13.44 -13.87 2.45
CA GLY A 159 12.52 -14.77 3.15
C GLY A 159 12.29 -14.40 4.62
N PRO A 160 11.34 -15.08 5.30
CA PRO A 160 10.83 -14.65 6.60
C PRO A 160 11.84 -14.80 7.75
N THR A 161 12.84 -15.68 7.60
CA THR A 161 13.89 -15.97 8.59
C THR A 161 15.20 -15.23 8.34
N HIS A 162 15.27 -14.33 7.34
CA HIS A 162 16.47 -13.57 7.04
C HIS A 162 16.90 -12.71 8.24
N GLU A 163 18.20 -12.58 8.48
CA GLU A 163 18.79 -11.85 9.62
C GLU A 163 18.38 -10.36 9.72
N LYS A 164 17.88 -9.77 8.64
CA LYS A 164 17.41 -8.38 8.59
C LYS A 164 15.94 -8.25 8.99
N GLU A 165 15.21 -9.36 9.09
CA GLU A 165 13.79 -9.45 9.49
C GLU A 165 12.84 -8.63 8.59
N ARG A 166 13.23 -8.47 7.32
CA ARG A 166 12.47 -7.72 6.31
C ARG A 166 11.69 -8.62 5.37
N GLY A 167 12.21 -9.80 5.07
CA GLY A 167 11.66 -10.66 4.04
C GLY A 167 10.24 -11.11 4.34
N CYS A 168 9.39 -11.12 3.32
CA CYS A 168 8.04 -11.67 3.40
C CYS A 168 8.06 -13.19 3.31
N ALA A 169 6.95 -13.84 3.71
CA ALA A 169 6.74 -15.25 3.42
C ALA A 169 6.64 -15.48 1.90
N ASN A 170 7.01 -16.68 1.45
CA ASN A 170 6.82 -17.09 0.06
C ASN A 170 5.33 -17.40 -0.20
N GLY A 171 4.91 -17.22 -1.46
CA GLY A 171 3.53 -17.41 -1.89
C GLY A 171 2.91 -16.11 -2.41
N THR A 172 1.68 -16.23 -2.90
CA THR A 172 0.91 -15.12 -3.46
C THR A 172 -0.44 -14.94 -2.78
N GLY A 173 -0.85 -15.85 -1.90
CA GLY A 173 -2.13 -15.86 -1.21
C GLY A 173 -1.99 -15.51 0.27
N ASN A 174 -2.69 -16.28 1.11
CA ASN A 174 -2.78 -16.09 2.55
C ASN A 174 -1.76 -16.92 3.34
N GLU A 175 -0.72 -17.43 2.68
CA GLU A 175 0.32 -18.22 3.34
C GLU A 175 1.02 -17.40 4.43
N THR A 176 1.37 -18.09 5.52
CA THR A 176 2.03 -17.49 6.67
C THR A 176 3.18 -18.35 7.15
N VAL A 177 4.19 -17.71 7.73
CA VAL A 177 5.27 -18.36 8.48
C VAL A 177 5.40 -17.68 9.82
N THR A 178 5.32 -18.43 10.92
CA THR A 178 5.62 -17.89 12.25
C THR A 178 7.13 -17.94 12.49
N VAL A 179 7.73 -16.80 12.82
CA VAL A 179 9.15 -16.68 13.14
C VAL A 179 9.35 -16.13 14.55
N THR A 180 10.55 -16.34 15.11
CA THR A 180 10.99 -15.64 16.32
C THR A 180 11.90 -14.51 15.89
N LEU A 181 11.56 -13.28 16.28
CA LEU A 181 12.41 -12.12 16.07
C LEU A 181 13.63 -12.16 16.99
N LYS A 182 14.63 -11.36 16.67
CA LYS A 182 15.81 -11.09 17.52
C LYS A 182 15.42 -10.54 18.89
N SER A 183 14.27 -9.86 18.99
CA SER A 183 13.67 -9.44 20.27
C SER A 183 13.16 -10.60 21.13
N GLY A 184 13.05 -11.81 20.58
CA GLY A 184 12.39 -12.97 21.20
C GLY A 184 10.89 -13.06 20.91
N GLU A 185 10.29 -12.00 20.36
CA GLU A 185 8.87 -11.98 20.02
C GLU A 185 8.54 -12.92 18.86
N LYS A 186 7.36 -13.55 18.92
CA LYS A 186 6.84 -14.34 17.79
C LYS A 186 6.10 -13.42 16.82
N GLU A 187 6.44 -13.48 15.54
CA GLU A 187 5.73 -12.77 14.47
C GLU A 187 5.12 -13.77 13.49
N VAL A 188 3.84 -13.58 13.14
CA VAL A 188 3.21 -14.24 12.00
C VAL A 188 3.51 -13.42 10.75
N VAL A 189 4.36 -13.96 9.88
CA VAL A 189 4.81 -13.30 8.67
C VAL A 189 3.93 -13.72 7.49
N HIS A 190 3.30 -12.74 6.83
CA HIS A 190 2.49 -12.97 5.63
C HIS A 190 3.30 -12.84 4.33
N THR A 191 2.68 -13.24 3.22
CA THR A 191 3.22 -13.02 1.87
C THR A 191 3.26 -11.54 1.50
N PHE A 192 4.12 -11.18 0.54
CA PHE A 192 4.16 -9.81 0.01
C PHE A 192 2.79 -9.36 -0.56
N PRO A 193 2.13 -10.14 -1.45
CA PRO A 193 0.81 -9.77 -1.95
C PRO A 193 -0.24 -9.61 -0.86
N TRP A 194 -0.18 -10.39 0.22
CA TRP A 194 -1.08 -10.21 1.35
C TRP A 194 -0.96 -8.81 1.96
N TYR A 195 0.27 -8.33 2.24
CA TYR A 195 0.47 -6.98 2.79
C TYR A 195 -0.06 -5.90 1.83
N ILE A 196 0.26 -6.01 0.54
CA ILE A 196 -0.22 -5.04 -0.46
C ILE A 196 -1.75 -5.03 -0.55
N ARG A 197 -2.40 -6.20 -0.54
CA ARG A 197 -3.87 -6.29 -0.50
C ARG A 197 -4.45 -5.62 0.74
N GLN A 198 -3.88 -5.86 1.92
CA GLN A 198 -4.36 -5.23 3.15
C GLN A 198 -4.25 -3.71 3.08
N MET A 199 -3.09 -3.20 2.62
CA MET A 199 -2.86 -1.77 2.49
C MET A 199 -3.87 -1.14 1.50
N ALA A 200 -3.98 -1.69 0.29
CA ALA A 200 -4.92 -1.19 -0.72
C ALA A 200 -6.39 -1.23 -0.26
N ASN A 201 -6.83 -2.34 0.35
CA ASN A 201 -8.20 -2.47 0.85
C ASN A 201 -8.52 -1.46 1.97
N GLN A 202 -7.57 -1.14 2.85
CA GLN A 202 -7.79 -0.13 3.87
C GLN A 202 -7.90 1.28 3.29
N VAL A 203 -7.19 1.57 2.20
CA VAL A 203 -7.35 2.84 1.46
C VAL A 203 -8.73 2.91 0.81
N LEU A 204 -9.18 1.84 0.15
CA LEU A 204 -10.53 1.76 -0.42
C LEU A 204 -11.62 1.91 0.64
N ALA A 205 -11.42 1.33 1.83
CA ALA A 205 -12.36 1.46 2.96
C ALA A 205 -12.49 2.90 3.47
N LYS A 206 -11.47 3.74 3.28
CA LYS A 206 -11.51 5.19 3.55
C LYS A 206 -12.15 5.99 2.42
N LYS A 207 -12.60 5.33 1.34
CA LYS A 207 -12.99 5.95 0.06
C LYS A 207 -11.88 6.84 -0.51
N ALA A 208 -10.64 6.45 -0.28
CA ALA A 208 -9.45 7.02 -0.88
C ALA A 208 -9.00 6.12 -2.04
N HIS A 209 -8.02 6.58 -2.80
CA HIS A 209 -7.60 5.97 -4.06
C HIS A 209 -6.21 5.32 -3.87
N PRO A 210 -6.12 3.99 -3.72
CA PRO A 210 -4.82 3.33 -3.72
C PRO A 210 -4.26 3.28 -5.15
N ILE A 211 -3.00 3.68 -5.28
CA ILE A 211 -2.24 3.59 -6.54
C ILE A 211 -1.01 2.74 -6.26
N LEU A 212 -0.95 1.57 -6.86
CA LEU A 212 0.20 0.68 -6.70
C LEU A 212 1.32 1.10 -7.66
N LEU A 213 2.56 1.08 -7.18
CA LEU A 213 3.74 1.36 -8.00
C LEU A 213 4.67 0.15 -7.96
N THR A 214 5.08 -0.36 -9.12
CA THR A 214 6.19 -1.32 -9.14
C THR A 214 7.46 -0.68 -8.58
N GLN A 215 8.34 -1.47 -7.95
CA GLN A 215 9.62 -0.97 -7.44
C GLN A 215 10.44 -0.29 -8.56
N THR A 216 11.32 0.65 -8.21
CA THR A 216 12.28 1.21 -9.17
C THR A 216 13.30 0.15 -9.64
N PRO A 217 13.93 0.31 -10.82
CA PRO A 217 14.99 -0.60 -11.25
C PRO A 217 16.30 -0.37 -10.49
N HIS A 218 17.13 -1.41 -10.42
CA HIS A 218 18.55 -1.26 -10.10
C HIS A 218 19.30 -0.76 -11.35
N LYS A 219 20.35 0.04 -11.17
CA LYS A 219 21.28 0.42 -12.24
C LYS A 219 22.24 -0.73 -12.55
N VAL A 220 21.69 -1.85 -13.01
CA VAL A 220 22.43 -3.04 -13.44
C VAL A 220 22.11 -3.28 -14.90
N PHE A 221 23.11 -3.12 -15.76
CA PHE A 221 22.99 -3.31 -17.20
C PHE A 221 23.52 -4.67 -17.63
N LYS A 222 22.80 -5.31 -18.55
CA LYS A 222 23.22 -6.50 -19.30
C LYS A 222 22.92 -6.27 -20.77
N ASN A 223 23.97 -6.22 -21.60
CA ASN A 223 23.86 -5.98 -23.04
C ASN A 223 23.07 -4.70 -23.39
N GLY A 224 23.31 -3.61 -22.67
CA GLY A 224 22.63 -2.32 -22.87
C GLY A 224 21.18 -2.27 -22.36
N LYS A 225 20.71 -3.32 -21.68
CA LYS A 225 19.39 -3.40 -21.07
C LYS A 225 19.48 -3.42 -19.55
N ILE A 226 18.53 -2.78 -18.89
CA ILE A 226 18.38 -2.93 -17.44
C ILE A 226 17.98 -4.38 -17.16
N GLU A 227 18.48 -4.96 -16.06
CA GLU A 227 18.12 -6.32 -15.68
C GLU A 227 16.60 -6.51 -15.54
N ALA A 228 16.14 -7.76 -15.58
CA ALA A 228 14.72 -8.02 -15.34
C ALA A 228 14.34 -7.70 -13.89
N PRO A 229 13.11 -7.22 -13.63
CA PRO A 229 12.67 -7.01 -12.27
C PRO A 229 12.60 -8.33 -11.49
N ASN A 230 12.69 -8.23 -10.17
CA ASN A 230 12.41 -9.38 -9.30
C ASN A 230 10.89 -9.66 -9.23
N ARG A 231 10.51 -10.78 -8.60
CA ARG A 231 9.11 -11.23 -8.48
C ARG A 231 8.14 -10.22 -7.86
N PHE A 232 8.61 -9.28 -7.04
CA PHE A 232 7.72 -8.31 -6.37
C PHE A 232 7.10 -7.31 -7.33
N HIS A 233 7.75 -7.08 -8.48
CA HIS A 233 7.17 -6.32 -9.59
C HIS A 233 5.86 -6.96 -10.09
N ASP A 234 5.92 -8.25 -10.46
CA ASP A 234 4.76 -8.97 -10.98
C ASP A 234 3.68 -9.13 -9.92
N TYR A 235 4.07 -9.28 -8.65
CA TYR A 235 3.14 -9.34 -7.52
C TYR A 235 2.37 -8.03 -7.33
N MET A 236 3.02 -6.87 -7.51
CA MET A 236 2.35 -5.58 -7.43
C MET A 236 1.29 -5.46 -8.54
N ILE A 237 1.65 -5.83 -9.78
CA ILE A 237 0.73 -5.81 -10.93
C ILE A 237 -0.42 -6.80 -10.73
N MET A 238 -0.13 -7.99 -10.21
CA MET A 238 -1.12 -9.02 -9.90
C MET A 238 -2.17 -8.50 -8.92
N VAL A 239 -1.74 -7.94 -7.78
CA VAL A 239 -2.67 -7.40 -6.77
C VAL A 239 -3.50 -6.25 -7.32
N ALA A 240 -2.92 -5.38 -8.15
CA ALA A 240 -3.66 -4.29 -8.77
C ALA A 240 -4.80 -4.79 -9.66
N LYS A 241 -4.52 -5.80 -10.50
CA LYS A 241 -5.51 -6.45 -11.36
C LYS A 241 -6.60 -7.14 -10.54
N GLU A 242 -6.22 -7.87 -9.50
CA GLU A 242 -7.17 -8.56 -8.61
C GLU A 242 -8.15 -7.60 -7.93
N LEU A 243 -7.66 -6.44 -7.48
CA LEU A 243 -8.48 -5.43 -6.80
C LEU A 243 -9.15 -4.43 -7.75
N ASN A 244 -8.86 -4.53 -9.06
CA ASN A 244 -9.29 -3.57 -10.07
C ASN A 244 -8.94 -2.11 -9.70
N ILE A 245 -7.69 -1.89 -9.28
CA ILE A 245 -7.15 -0.57 -8.92
C ILE A 245 -5.97 -0.20 -9.83
N PRO A 246 -5.64 1.10 -9.98
CA PRO A 246 -4.51 1.51 -10.80
C PRO A 246 -3.18 0.95 -10.29
N CYS A 247 -2.34 0.51 -11.23
CA CYS A 247 -0.93 0.25 -10.99
C CYS A 247 -0.08 0.89 -12.07
N ILE A 248 0.82 1.79 -11.66
CA ILE A 248 1.79 2.39 -12.57
C ILE A 248 3.01 1.50 -12.60
N ASN A 249 3.38 1.04 -13.79
CA ASN A 249 4.60 0.24 -13.96
C ASN A 249 5.87 1.14 -13.96
N MET A 250 6.14 1.75 -12.80
CA MET A 250 7.26 2.67 -12.60
C MET A 250 8.60 2.05 -12.98
N TYR A 251 8.82 0.76 -12.68
CA TYR A 251 10.01 0.02 -13.12
C TYR A 251 10.26 0.16 -14.62
N LYS A 252 9.24 -0.16 -15.43
CA LYS A 252 9.32 -0.20 -16.89
C LYS A 252 9.62 1.18 -17.47
N TYR A 253 8.98 2.23 -16.95
CA TYR A 253 9.21 3.60 -17.41
C TYR A 253 10.62 4.10 -17.10
N ILE A 254 11.11 3.86 -15.88
CA ILE A 254 12.47 4.27 -15.49
C ILE A 254 13.52 3.47 -16.27
N ALA A 255 13.37 2.14 -16.33
CA ALA A 255 14.33 1.26 -16.98
C ALA A 255 14.58 1.69 -18.44
N ARG A 256 13.54 2.00 -19.19
CA ARG A 256 13.67 2.44 -20.59
C ARG A 256 14.40 3.75 -20.78
N GLN A 257 14.14 4.71 -19.89
CA GLN A 257 14.81 6.00 -19.97
C GLN A 257 16.28 5.84 -19.61
N TYR A 258 16.60 4.99 -18.62
CA TYR A 258 17.98 4.64 -18.31
C TYR A 258 18.66 3.90 -19.47
N GLU A 259 17.96 2.98 -20.14
CA GLU A 259 18.45 2.29 -21.34
C GLU A 259 18.73 3.26 -22.50
N SER A 260 17.83 4.23 -22.72
CA SER A 260 17.99 5.25 -23.76
C SER A 260 19.16 6.19 -23.48
N LEU A 261 19.45 6.49 -22.22
CA LEU A 261 20.60 7.30 -21.82
C LEU A 261 21.90 6.49 -21.86
N GLY A 262 21.81 5.20 -21.53
CA GLY A 262 22.92 4.27 -21.49
C GLY A 262 23.74 4.34 -20.21
N GLU A 263 24.33 3.20 -19.83
CA GLU A 263 25.09 3.05 -18.58
C GLU A 263 26.23 4.07 -18.44
N ALA A 264 26.95 4.34 -19.54
CA ALA A 264 28.05 5.30 -19.54
C ALA A 264 27.60 6.73 -19.17
N TYR A 265 26.41 7.15 -19.62
CA TYR A 265 25.85 8.44 -19.25
C TYR A 265 25.51 8.49 -17.75
N LEU A 266 24.85 7.45 -17.24
CA LEU A 266 24.46 7.37 -15.82
C LEU A 266 25.70 7.40 -14.91
N ASN A 267 26.76 6.68 -15.28
CA ASN A 267 28.02 6.65 -14.54
C ASN A 267 28.75 8.00 -14.60
N LYS A 268 28.87 8.59 -15.79
CA LYS A 268 29.53 9.90 -15.99
C LYS A 268 28.86 11.02 -15.17
N ASN A 269 27.53 10.98 -15.06
CA ASN A 269 26.75 11.97 -14.32
C ASN A 269 26.55 11.60 -12.85
N ASN A 270 27.18 10.53 -12.36
CA ASN A 270 27.13 10.09 -10.97
C ASN A 270 25.69 9.91 -10.45
N TRP A 271 24.80 9.37 -11.30
CA TRP A 271 23.38 9.20 -10.97
C TRP A 271 23.15 8.25 -9.80
N PHE A 272 24.09 7.34 -9.57
CA PHE A 272 24.08 6.31 -8.54
C PHE A 272 25.43 6.32 -7.80
N PRO A 273 25.62 7.27 -6.86
CA PRO A 273 26.93 7.67 -6.36
C PRO A 273 27.54 6.77 -5.27
N VAL A 274 26.79 5.78 -4.80
CA VAL A 274 27.16 4.93 -3.66
C VAL A 274 27.00 3.46 -3.98
N ASP A 275 25.89 3.09 -4.61
CA ASP A 275 25.57 1.73 -5.02
C ASP A 275 24.64 1.76 -6.24
N TYR A 276 24.16 0.60 -6.70
CA TYR A 276 23.30 0.45 -7.87
C TYR A 276 21.80 0.70 -7.60
N LEU A 277 21.40 1.03 -6.37
CA LEU A 277 19.99 1.14 -5.97
C LEU A 277 19.60 2.57 -5.59
N HIS A 278 20.48 3.30 -4.89
CA HIS A 278 20.13 4.59 -4.29
C HIS A 278 20.53 5.75 -5.22
N PRO A 279 19.53 6.45 -5.80
CA PRO A 279 19.80 7.52 -6.75
C PRO A 279 20.33 8.78 -6.05
N SER A 280 21.13 9.55 -6.79
CA SER A 280 21.46 10.95 -6.48
C SER A 280 20.21 11.85 -6.50
N PRO A 281 20.25 13.06 -5.92
CA PRO A 281 19.13 14.00 -6.02
C PRO A 281 18.66 14.28 -7.45
N VAL A 282 19.58 14.36 -8.42
CA VAL A 282 19.24 14.59 -9.84
C VAL A 282 18.51 13.38 -10.43
N ALA A 283 19.00 12.17 -10.17
CA ALA A 283 18.36 10.95 -10.65
C ALA A 283 17.00 10.69 -9.96
N ALA A 284 16.87 11.01 -8.67
CA ALA A 284 15.62 10.90 -7.93
C ALA A 284 14.55 11.90 -8.42
N ASP A 285 14.94 13.14 -8.76
CA ASP A 285 14.03 14.08 -9.42
C ASP A 285 13.60 13.57 -10.80
N PHE A 286 14.55 13.01 -11.57
CA PHE A 286 14.25 12.39 -12.86
C PHE A 286 13.24 11.24 -12.73
N ASP A 287 13.42 10.33 -11.77
CA ASP A 287 12.48 9.25 -11.49
C ASP A 287 11.07 9.77 -11.11
N ALA A 288 11.01 10.86 -10.32
CA ALA A 288 9.74 11.51 -9.98
C ALA A 288 9.04 12.10 -11.21
N ARG A 289 9.79 12.73 -12.13
CA ARG A 289 9.24 13.21 -13.41
C ARG A 289 8.72 12.06 -14.27
N LEU A 290 9.40 10.91 -14.29
CA LEU A 290 8.95 9.75 -15.05
C LEU A 290 7.67 9.14 -14.47
N LEU A 291 7.54 9.11 -13.15
CA LEU A 291 6.27 8.75 -12.50
C LEU A 291 5.14 9.70 -12.92
N VAL A 292 5.40 11.02 -12.89
CA VAL A 292 4.43 12.03 -13.35
C VAL A 292 4.08 11.86 -14.82
N ASN A 293 5.07 11.61 -15.68
CA ASN A 293 4.85 11.33 -17.10
C ASN A 293 3.97 10.09 -17.30
N ALA A 294 4.22 9.03 -16.51
CA ALA A 294 3.47 7.80 -16.59
C ALA A 294 1.99 8.02 -16.29
N PHE A 295 1.63 8.58 -15.12
CA PHE A 295 0.22 8.76 -14.77
C PHE A 295 -0.47 9.91 -15.50
N SER A 296 0.27 10.75 -16.23
CA SER A 296 -0.30 11.85 -17.00
C SER A 296 -0.50 11.54 -18.48
N LYS A 297 0.36 10.72 -19.08
CA LYS A 297 0.40 10.51 -20.54
C LYS A 297 0.39 9.04 -20.95
N CYS A 298 1.15 8.19 -20.26
CA CYS A 298 1.39 6.82 -20.73
C CYS A 298 0.34 5.84 -20.21
N GLU A 299 -0.04 5.99 -18.94
CA GLU A 299 -1.10 5.28 -18.24
C GLU A 299 -1.97 6.32 -17.51
N PRO A 300 -2.77 7.13 -18.23
CA PRO A 300 -3.43 8.27 -17.64
C PRO A 300 -4.37 7.88 -16.49
N ILE A 301 -4.18 8.50 -15.33
CA ILE A 301 -5.09 8.40 -14.19
C ILE A 301 -5.73 9.79 -14.05
N SER A 302 -6.94 9.94 -14.59
CA SER A 302 -7.61 11.24 -14.76
C SER A 302 -7.65 12.09 -13.48
N GLU A 303 -7.83 11.44 -12.34
CA GLU A 303 -7.87 12.10 -11.03
C GLU A 303 -6.50 12.66 -10.59
N LEU A 304 -5.40 12.00 -10.97
CA LEU A 304 -4.04 12.48 -10.73
C LEU A 304 -3.61 13.57 -11.74
N VAL A 305 -4.09 13.49 -12.99
CA VAL A 305 -3.88 14.55 -13.99
C VAL A 305 -4.47 15.88 -13.50
N ALA A 306 -5.64 15.83 -12.85
CA ALA A 306 -6.32 17.01 -12.34
C ALA A 306 -5.55 17.76 -11.25
N VAL A 307 -4.61 17.10 -10.56
CA VAL A 307 -3.81 17.71 -9.49
C VAL A 307 -2.40 18.10 -9.94
N LEU A 308 -2.08 18.05 -11.23
CA LEU A 308 -0.79 18.55 -11.73
C LEU A 308 -0.71 20.08 -11.62
N ASN A 309 0.48 20.60 -11.35
CA ASN A 309 0.79 22.03 -11.54
C ASN A 309 1.38 22.26 -12.95
N ASP A 310 1.80 23.48 -13.27
CA ASP A 310 2.36 23.80 -14.60
C ASP A 310 3.63 23.02 -14.92
N LYS A 311 4.52 22.80 -13.93
CA LYS A 311 5.72 21.98 -14.11
C LYS A 311 5.37 20.53 -14.40
N GLY A 312 4.39 19.98 -13.67
CA GLY A 312 3.89 18.63 -13.89
C GLY A 312 3.29 18.45 -15.28
N ARG A 313 2.46 19.40 -15.72
CA ARG A 313 1.85 19.40 -17.08
C ARG A 313 2.88 19.53 -18.20
N ALA A 314 3.99 20.23 -17.95
CA ALA A 314 5.05 20.44 -18.94
C ALA A 314 5.92 19.19 -19.19
N ILE A 315 5.87 18.19 -18.31
CA ILE A 315 6.64 16.94 -18.49
C ILE A 315 6.15 16.20 -19.74
N ASN A 316 7.09 15.81 -20.62
CA ASN A 316 6.78 15.19 -21.90
C ASN A 316 7.85 14.18 -22.33
N TYR A 317 7.98 13.09 -21.57
CA TYR A 317 8.80 11.96 -21.98
C TYR A 317 8.01 10.98 -22.84
N ASP A 318 8.72 10.30 -23.72
CA ASP A 318 8.15 9.28 -24.60
C ASP A 318 7.54 8.11 -23.80
N CYS A 319 6.32 7.72 -24.18
CA CYS A 319 5.58 6.60 -23.60
C CYS A 319 5.85 5.26 -24.27
N ARG A 320 6.65 5.21 -25.34
CA ARG A 320 6.81 4.01 -26.19
C ARG A 320 7.03 2.74 -25.35
N GLN A 321 6.16 1.78 -25.66
CA GLN A 321 6.11 0.41 -25.15
C GLN A 321 7.14 -0.52 -25.77
#